data_AF-A0A0Q4BQB6-F1
#
_entry.id   AF-A0A0Q4BQB6-F1
#
_cell.length_a   1.000
_cell.length_b   1.000
_cell.length_c   1.000
_cell.angle_alpha   90.00
_cell.angle_beta   90.00
_cell.angle_gamma   90.00
#
_symmetry.space_group_name_H-M   'P 1'
#
loop_
_entity.id
_entity.type
_entity.pdbx_description
1 polymer ?
#
loop_
_entity_poly.entity_id
_entity_poly.type
_entity_poly.pdbx_seq_one_letter_code
_entity_poly.pdbx_strand_id
1 'polypeptide(L)'
;MEQIGYSFTCGMIRAIAVFSIALLVFTAATRLTFRYFSIGYDETDNKATGERSGLRIYTDHATGCQYIATSNGNLTPRINADGAHICKEPTP
;
A
#
# COMPACT_ATOMS: atom_id res chain seq x y z
N MET A 1 29.75 42.46 -4.23
CA MET A 1 28.45 41.89 -3.80
C MET A 1 28.08 40.60 -4.55
N GLU A 2 28.57 40.36 -5.77
CA GLU A 2 28.33 39.11 -6.53
C GLU A 2 28.85 37.82 -5.88
N GLN A 3 30.07 37.83 -5.29
CA GLN A 3 30.66 36.60 -4.70
C GLN A 3 29.91 36.09 -3.45
N ILE A 4 29.26 36.98 -2.69
CA ILE A 4 28.49 36.60 -1.50
C ILE A 4 27.22 35.84 -1.94
N GLY A 5 26.55 36.29 -3.00
CA GLY A 5 25.37 35.60 -3.55
C GLY A 5 25.68 34.20 -4.09
N TYR A 6 26.86 33.99 -4.69
CA TYR A 6 27.27 32.69 -5.24
C TYR A 6 27.58 31.64 -4.16
N SER A 7 28.23 32.05 -3.06
CA SER A 7 28.53 31.15 -1.93
C SER A 7 27.26 30.71 -1.19
N PHE A 8 26.31 31.62 -0.99
CA PHE A 8 25.02 31.32 -0.37
C PHE A 8 24.16 30.37 -1.22
N THR A 9 24.07 30.61 -2.53
CA THR A 9 23.27 29.76 -3.43
C THR A 9 23.86 28.35 -3.56
N CYS A 10 25.19 28.20 -3.66
CA CYS A 10 25.83 26.90 -3.72
C CYS A 10 25.69 26.10 -2.41
N GLY A 11 25.78 26.76 -1.26
CA GLY A 11 25.55 26.15 0.05
C GLY A 11 24.10 25.63 0.20
N MET A 12 23.12 26.43 -0.21
CA MET A 12 21.71 26.02 -0.21
C MET A 12 21.44 24.83 -1.14
N ILE A 13 22.00 24.84 -2.35
CA ILE A 13 21.84 23.72 -3.29
C ILE A 13 22.40 22.41 -2.71
N ARG A 14 23.57 22.47 -2.05
CA ARG A 14 24.15 21.29 -1.39
C ARG A 14 23.29 20.80 -0.23
N ALA A 15 22.77 21.70 0.60
CA ALA A 15 21.90 21.34 1.71
C ALA A 15 20.61 20.67 1.21
N ILE A 16 19.98 21.23 0.18
CA ILE A 16 18.78 20.65 -0.45
C ILE A 16 19.10 19.29 -1.05
N ALA A 17 20.21 19.13 -1.78
CA ALA A 17 20.61 17.86 -2.36
C ALA A 17 20.83 16.77 -1.31
N VAL A 18 21.58 17.08 -0.24
CA VAL A 18 21.83 16.14 0.87
C VAL A 18 20.52 15.76 1.56
N PHE A 19 19.65 16.73 1.82
CA PHE A 19 18.34 16.47 2.40
C PHE A 19 17.46 15.58 1.51
N SER A 20 17.47 15.84 0.20
CA SER A 20 16.71 15.06 -0.79
C SER A 20 17.21 13.62 -0.84
N ILE A 21 18.53 13.42 -0.83
CA ILE A 21 19.16 12.09 -0.78
C ILE A 21 18.81 11.38 0.52
N ALA A 22 18.92 12.06 1.67
CA ALA A 22 18.56 11.49 2.96
C ALA A 22 17.08 11.05 3.00
N LEU A 23 16.17 11.85 2.45
CA LEU A 23 14.76 11.50 2.34
C LEU A 23 14.53 10.26 1.44
N LEU A 24 15.23 10.17 0.32
CA LEU A 24 15.17 8.99 -0.56
C LEU A 24 15.69 7.73 0.13
N VAL A 25 16.81 7.83 0.85
CA VAL A 25 17.36 6.70 1.62
C VAL A 25 16.39 6.28 2.73
N PHE A 26 15.82 7.24 3.44
CA PHE A 26 14.84 6.96 4.49
C PHE A 26 13.59 6.26 3.95
N THR A 27 13.03 6.74 2.84
CA THR A 27 11.86 6.10 2.19
C THR A 27 12.17 4.71 1.62
N ALA A 28 13.38 4.48 1.12
CA ALA A 28 13.82 3.14 0.71
C ALA A 28 13.95 2.19 1.92
N ALA A 29 14.53 2.65 3.02
CA ALA A 29 14.69 1.88 4.24
C ALA A 29 13.34 1.50 4.87
N THR A 30 12.36 2.41 4.90
CA THR A 30 11.01 2.09 5.40
C THR A 30 10.30 1.06 4.53
N ARG A 31 10.44 1.14 3.20
CA ARG A 31 9.88 0.11 2.29
C ARG A 31 10.52 -1.27 2.50
N LEU A 32 11.84 -1.33 2.66
CA LEU A 32 12.56 -2.58 2.90
C LEU A 32 12.18 -3.21 4.24
N THR A 33 12.09 -2.41 5.31
CA THR A 33 11.67 -2.89 6.63
C THR A 33 10.24 -3.39 6.63
N PHE A 34 9.27 -2.67 6.06
CA PHE A 34 7.89 -3.14 5.94
C PHE A 34 7.77 -4.44 5.14
N ARG A 35 8.56 -4.60 4.07
CA ARG A 35 8.64 -5.86 3.32
C ARG A 35 9.22 -6.99 4.19
N TYR A 36 10.31 -6.74 4.91
CA TYR A 36 10.96 -7.75 5.76
C TYR A 36 10.03 -8.26 6.86
N PHE A 37 9.31 -7.35 7.53
CA PHE A 37 8.35 -7.70 8.57
C PHE A 37 6.98 -8.16 8.03
N SER A 38 6.81 -8.24 6.69
CA SER A 38 5.53 -8.57 6.04
C SER A 38 4.35 -7.75 6.56
N ILE A 39 4.59 -6.48 6.92
CA ILE A 39 3.57 -5.63 7.54
C ILE A 39 2.46 -5.36 6.53
N GLY A 40 1.24 -5.71 6.93
CA GLY A 40 0.03 -5.53 6.14
C GLY A 40 -0.17 -6.56 5.03
N TYR A 41 0.69 -7.57 4.87
CA TYR A 41 0.43 -8.67 3.92
C TYR A 41 -0.69 -9.57 4.45
N ASP A 42 -1.60 -10.00 3.58
CA ASP A 42 -2.62 -11.00 3.90
C ASP A 42 -2.41 -12.32 3.14
N GLU A 43 -3.34 -13.26 3.28
CA GLU A 43 -3.27 -14.59 2.66
C GLU A 43 -3.37 -14.56 1.14
N THR A 44 -3.81 -13.44 0.55
CA THR A 44 -3.93 -13.27 -0.90
C THR A 44 -2.65 -12.71 -1.54
N ASP A 45 -1.70 -12.24 -0.75
CA ASP A 45 -0.47 -11.61 -1.24
C ASP A 45 0.67 -12.63 -1.49
N ASN A 46 1.50 -12.36 -2.52
CA ASN A 46 2.68 -13.18 -2.81
C ASN A 46 3.87 -12.72 -1.96
N LYS A 47 4.09 -13.40 -0.83
CA LYS A 47 5.20 -13.08 0.09
C LYS A 47 6.59 -13.33 -0.51
N ALA A 48 6.72 -14.26 -1.46
CA ALA A 48 8.00 -14.60 -2.09
C ALA A 48 8.47 -13.49 -3.05
N THR A 49 7.57 -12.98 -3.90
CA THR A 49 7.89 -11.87 -4.81
C THR A 49 7.74 -10.51 -4.14
N GLY A 50 6.98 -10.44 -3.04
CA GLY A 50 6.60 -9.20 -2.38
C GLY A 50 5.41 -8.50 -3.08
N GLU A 51 4.76 -9.14 -4.04
CA GLU A 51 3.60 -8.59 -4.74
C GLU A 51 2.35 -8.63 -3.88
N ARG A 52 1.63 -7.50 -3.87
CA ARG A 52 0.34 -7.38 -3.20
C ARG A 52 -0.76 -7.69 -4.19
N SER A 53 -1.74 -8.52 -3.84
CA SER A 53 -2.92 -8.78 -4.68
C SER A 53 -3.77 -7.51 -4.82
N GLY A 54 -3.75 -6.66 -3.79
CA GLY A 54 -4.61 -5.49 -3.69
C GLY A 54 -6.09 -5.82 -3.52
N LEU A 55 -6.43 -7.09 -3.27
CA LEU A 55 -7.78 -7.54 -3.02
C LEU A 55 -8.13 -7.34 -1.54
N ARG A 56 -9.36 -6.91 -1.27
CA ARG A 56 -9.91 -6.87 0.09
C ARG A 56 -11.26 -7.53 0.14
N ILE A 57 -11.54 -8.27 1.20
CA ILE A 57 -12.85 -8.85 1.44
C ILE A 57 -13.66 -7.89 2.31
N TYR A 58 -14.83 -7.51 1.83
CA TYR A 58 -15.83 -6.79 2.60
C TYR A 58 -17.00 -7.71 2.90
N THR A 59 -17.54 -7.63 4.11
CA THR A 59 -18.81 -8.27 4.47
C THR A 59 -19.83 -7.17 4.67
N ASP A 60 -20.90 -7.19 3.88
CA ASP A 60 -22.06 -6.35 4.16
C ASP A 60 -22.72 -6.88 5.43
N HIS A 61 -22.75 -6.05 6.48
CA HIS A 61 -23.32 -6.43 7.76
C HIS A 61 -24.85 -6.55 7.72
N ALA A 62 -25.53 -5.89 6.80
CA ALA A 62 -26.98 -5.97 6.70
C ALA A 62 -27.45 -7.29 6.07
N THR A 63 -26.74 -7.76 5.04
CA THR A 63 -27.09 -8.99 4.30
C THR A 63 -26.24 -10.20 4.66
N GLY A 64 -25.09 -9.99 5.30
CA GLY A 64 -24.09 -11.03 5.53
C GLY A 64 -23.30 -11.43 4.26
N CYS A 65 -23.53 -10.76 3.14
CA CYS A 65 -22.90 -11.08 1.85
C CYS A 65 -21.47 -10.55 1.74
N GLN A 66 -20.59 -11.35 1.14
CA GLN A 66 -19.19 -11.01 0.95
C GLN A 66 -18.91 -10.45 -0.44
N TYR A 67 -18.07 -9.43 -0.51
CA TYR A 67 -17.62 -8.80 -1.74
C TYR A 67 -16.10 -8.77 -1.77
N ILE A 68 -15.52 -8.94 -2.96
CA ILE A 68 -14.12 -8.66 -3.23
C ILE A 68 -14.03 -7.25 -3.80
N ALA A 69 -13.19 -6.42 -3.18
CA ALA A 69 -12.82 -5.13 -3.71
C ALA A 69 -11.43 -5.18 -4.33
N THR A 70 -11.27 -4.50 -5.47
CA THR A 70 -9.95 -4.23 -6.05
C THR A 70 -9.31 -3.00 -5.38
N SER A 71 -8.01 -2.81 -5.61
CA SER A 71 -7.28 -1.62 -5.17
C SER A 71 -7.89 -0.30 -5.64
N ASN A 72 -8.63 -0.33 -6.76
CA ASN A 72 -9.25 0.83 -7.38
C ASN A 72 -10.67 1.09 -6.88
N GLY A 73 -11.16 0.30 -5.92
CA GLY A 73 -12.48 0.48 -5.30
C GLY A 73 -13.65 -0.19 -6.01
N ASN A 74 -13.40 -0.96 -7.07
CA ASN A 74 -14.46 -1.76 -7.71
C ASN A 74 -14.85 -2.92 -6.80
N LEU A 75 -16.15 -3.14 -6.63
CA LEU A 75 -16.71 -4.25 -5.85
C LEU A 75 -17.30 -5.31 -6.77
N THR A 76 -17.06 -6.58 -6.44
CA THR A 76 -17.66 -7.74 -7.10
C THR A 76 -18.12 -8.75 -6.06
N PRO A 77 -19.28 -9.40 -6.22
CA PRO A 77 -19.70 -10.50 -5.36
C PRO A 77 -18.63 -11.59 -5.23
N ARG A 78 -18.37 -12.05 -4.01
CA ARG A 78 -17.47 -13.18 -3.80
C ARG A 78 -18.23 -14.48 -4.02
N ILE A 79 -17.77 -15.29 -4.96
CA ILE A 79 -18.47 -16.51 -5.39
C ILE A 79 -17.78 -17.74 -4.76
N ASN A 80 -18.56 -18.75 -4.37
CA ASN A 80 -18.07 -20.04 -3.89
C ASN A 80 -17.74 -21.00 -5.06
N ALA A 81 -17.31 -22.23 -4.74
CA ALA A 81 -16.98 -23.23 -5.77
C ALA A 81 -18.18 -23.62 -6.66
N ASP A 82 -19.40 -23.47 -6.15
CA ASP A 82 -20.66 -23.83 -6.82
C ASP A 82 -21.23 -22.69 -7.68
N GLY A 83 -20.56 -21.54 -7.74
CA GLY A 83 -21.05 -20.37 -8.49
C GLY A 83 -22.03 -19.48 -7.72
N ALA A 84 -22.30 -19.76 -6.44
CA ALA A 84 -23.18 -18.96 -5.60
C ALA A 84 -22.44 -17.83 -4.86
N HIS A 85 -23.12 -16.70 -4.67
CA HIS A 85 -22.62 -15.60 -3.85
C HIS A 85 -22.53 -16.05 -2.38
N ILE A 86 -21.36 -15.87 -1.78
CA ILE A 86 -21.13 -16.17 -0.36
C ILE A 86 -21.85 -15.13 0.49
N CYS A 87 -22.92 -15.55 1.14
CA CYS A 87 -23.59 -14.81 2.21
C CYS A 87 -23.67 -15.69 3.45
N LYS A 88 -23.65 -15.08 4.65
CA LYS A 88 -24.09 -15.82 5.84
C LYS A 88 -25.54 -16.23 5.64
N GLU A 89 -25.88 -17.46 6.03
CA GLU A 89 -27.29 -17.81 6.18
C GLU A 89 -27.95 -16.81 7.14
N PRO A 90 -29.20 -16.38 6.89
CA PRO A 90 -29.91 -15.57 7.85
C PRO A 90 -29.96 -16.36 9.15
N THR A 91 -29.34 -15.82 10.21
CA THR A 91 -29.50 -16.38 11.54
C THR A 91 -30.99 -16.36 11.88
N PRO A 92 -31.59 -17.49 12.29
CA PRO A 92 -33.01 -17.58 12.60
C PRO A 92 -33.42 -16.64 13.73
#